data_AF-A0A8B8UQI2-F1
#
_entry.id   AF-A0A8B8UQI2-F1
#
_cell.length_a   1.000
_cell.length_b   1.000
_cell.length_c   1.000
_cell.angle_alpha   90.00
_cell.angle_beta   90.00
_cell.angle_gamma   90.00
#
_symmetry.space_group_name_H-M   'P 1'
#
loop_
_entity.id
_entity.type
_entity.pdbx_description
1 polymer ?
#
loop_
_entity_poly.entity_id
_entity_poly.type
_entity_poly.pdbx_seq_one_letter_code
_entity_poly.pdbx_strand_id
1 'polypeptide(L)'
;MLDDNDGETVHEDRNNSSLEQGEIGAVFIVPKILIREHERVILKQILQILDQDELVQPPLDKFPYKKLELPVYTDESKTRDATNTSYKMVQMDAYGEKKVGLNGELFGGRHYLFNTFTFMAHTDVLLVLLQDVIKVLYQSDTKHDGDEFIDQHDQILIMETSEEQTNFLAKNGILPEGSNGSFKYVTARSAFVEFGATVIAGGQRIVDDYWESLAKKQNLSSHQRVFKLTTGLISKISLLRPSFQNNKITNANEFGTKDNNACTISNSKFESPYPIVTEQPSAEVREAYIENFAKGEHISAIVPGQSISGTLELSAQFRVPRYHSKNSFQQALQMKAMDIPIGRHEDLLAQYESQALDGSSLTSLPNNIPSVNPSNKPIKRMLSSILDINVSSSKNKKSEENEMIKPMNKGLLKNNTSLNINGWKFESLPLKSPENSGKQQYYRGLPLYEKNALLERLKQLTPNEIKELEHLHDAVFVNTGLQNVRKVRTKKWKKYWQYKAGIPIGLKRSQLDEFKNNYLKDVLAQTSVTTNFNEITNTDETITTKRIPNPNFLGNCNIKDFKPPYIYSRSNKAPQTITGNKTAVKPDADVKNTNPNPMIATDAAATKPNTFANFNNGITMNN
;
A
#
# COMPACT_ATOMS: atom_id res chain seq x y z
N MET A 1 -45.84 0.59 37.18
CA MET A 1 -44.88 1.67 37.40
C MET A 1 -45.11 2.65 36.26
N LEU A 2 -46.20 3.41 36.21
CA LEU A 2 -46.93 4.07 37.31
C LEU A 2 -45.99 4.88 38.19
N ASP A 3 -46.00 6.19 37.98
CA ASP A 3 -46.24 7.18 39.03
C ASP A 3 -47.17 8.24 38.43
N ASP A 4 -48.34 8.42 39.06
CA ASP A 4 -49.21 9.61 38.95
C ASP A 4 -48.59 10.73 39.84
N ASN A 5 -49.02 11.99 39.94
CA ASN A 5 -50.11 12.81 39.40
C ASN A 5 -49.56 14.27 39.41
N ASP A 6 -50.14 15.28 38.75
CA ASP A 6 -51.24 16.10 39.26
C ASP A 6 -51.82 16.96 38.12
N GLY A 7 -53.09 17.34 38.23
CA GLY A 7 -53.84 18.03 37.18
C GLY A 7 -54.18 19.50 37.47
N GLU A 8 -55.29 19.95 36.88
CA GLU A 8 -55.83 21.33 36.84
C GLU A 8 -55.03 22.32 35.97
N THR A 9 -55.64 23.22 35.19
CA THR A 9 -57.08 23.42 34.85
C THR A 9 -57.21 24.04 33.45
N VAL A 10 -58.41 23.95 32.86
CA VAL A 10 -58.75 24.60 31.59
C VAL A 10 -58.95 26.11 31.79
N HIS A 11 -58.39 26.93 30.90
CA HIS A 11 -58.95 28.24 30.58
C HIS A 11 -59.13 28.38 29.07
N GLU A 12 -60.38 28.58 28.64
CA GLU A 12 -60.72 29.06 27.31
C GLU A 12 -60.34 30.55 27.21
N ASP A 13 -59.41 30.92 26.33
CA ASP A 13 -59.28 32.30 25.86
C ASP A 13 -59.94 32.45 24.48
N ARG A 14 -61.24 32.73 24.51
CA ARG A 14 -61.97 33.28 23.36
C ARG A 14 -61.56 34.72 23.13
N ASN A 15 -60.50 34.97 22.37
CA ASN A 15 -60.24 36.31 21.83
C ASN A 15 -60.93 36.49 20.48
N ASN A 16 -62.17 37.00 20.52
CA ASN A 16 -62.80 37.67 19.40
C ASN A 16 -62.02 38.97 19.09
N SER A 17 -61.07 38.91 18.14
CA SER A 17 -60.61 40.13 17.46
C SER A 17 -61.58 40.43 16.31
N SER A 18 -62.29 41.56 16.48
CA SER A 18 -63.11 42.28 15.50
C SER A 18 -62.81 42.05 14.02
N LEU A 19 -63.87 41.91 13.20
CA LEU A 19 -63.79 41.87 11.74
C LEU A 19 -63.08 43.12 11.19
N GLU A 20 -62.02 42.89 10.42
CA GLU A 20 -61.70 43.71 9.24
C GLU A 20 -61.74 42.79 8.01
N GLN A 21 -62.34 43.28 6.92
CA GLN A 21 -62.60 42.48 5.72
C GLN A 21 -61.38 42.50 4.80
N GLY A 22 -60.77 41.35 4.57
CA GLY A 22 -59.74 41.10 3.55
C GLY A 22 -59.63 39.59 3.32
N GLU A 23 -59.47 39.15 2.06
CA GLU A 23 -59.61 37.73 1.69
C GLU A 23 -58.63 36.81 2.45
N ILE A 24 -59.16 35.79 3.13
CA ILE A 24 -58.39 34.87 3.98
C ILE A 24 -58.25 33.53 3.26
N GLY A 25 -57.08 33.31 2.64
CA GLY A 25 -56.69 32.02 2.06
C GLY A 25 -56.19 31.02 3.11
N ALA A 26 -55.72 29.85 2.65
CA ALA A 26 -55.03 28.85 3.47
C ALA A 26 -53.58 28.63 3.01
N VAL A 27 -52.70 28.21 3.93
CA VAL A 27 -51.31 27.82 3.62
C VAL A 27 -51.01 26.40 4.09
N PHE A 28 -50.16 25.70 3.34
CA PHE A 28 -49.73 24.33 3.60
C PHE A 28 -48.20 24.25 3.50
N ILE A 29 -47.54 24.11 4.65
CA ILE A 29 -46.09 24.10 4.77
C ILE A 29 -45.56 22.66 4.73
N VAL A 30 -44.52 22.41 3.95
CA VAL A 30 -43.85 21.10 3.88
C VAL A 30 -43.05 20.84 5.17
N PRO A 31 -43.39 19.80 5.96
CA PRO A 31 -42.69 19.55 7.22
C PRO A 31 -41.34 18.89 6.97
N LYS A 32 -40.33 19.21 7.81
CA LYS A 32 -38.96 18.68 7.70
C LYS A 32 -38.86 17.14 7.70
N ILE A 33 -39.87 16.44 8.21
CA ILE A 33 -39.94 14.96 8.17
C ILE A 33 -40.14 14.44 6.74
N LEU A 34 -40.99 15.09 5.93
CA LEU A 34 -41.27 14.67 4.56
C LEU A 34 -40.03 14.79 3.67
N ILE A 35 -39.24 15.86 3.86
CA ILE A 35 -37.97 16.07 3.14
C ILE A 35 -36.95 14.97 3.48
N ARG A 36 -36.85 14.56 4.75
CA ARG A 36 -35.98 13.45 5.17
C ARG A 36 -36.46 12.10 4.64
N GLU A 37 -37.76 11.89 4.55
CA GLU A 37 -38.36 10.71 3.93
C GLU A 37 -38.07 10.64 2.43
N HIS A 38 -38.23 11.76 1.72
CA HIS A 38 -37.84 11.93 0.33
C HIS A 38 -36.36 11.58 0.08
N GLU A 39 -35.44 12.17 0.86
CA GLU A 39 -34.00 11.84 0.81
C GLU A 39 -33.74 10.34 1.04
N ARG A 40 -34.44 9.72 2.01
CA ARG A 40 -34.33 8.29 2.32
C ARG A 40 -34.83 7.41 1.19
N VAL A 41 -35.93 7.79 0.52
CA VAL A 41 -36.48 7.07 -0.64
C VAL A 41 -35.50 7.13 -1.82
N ILE A 42 -34.98 8.32 -2.16
CA ILE A 42 -33.95 8.49 -3.20
C ILE A 42 -32.72 7.64 -2.88
N LEU A 43 -32.21 7.71 -1.65
CA LEU A 43 -31.03 6.96 -1.23
C LEU A 43 -31.23 5.44 -1.39
N LYS A 44 -32.40 4.93 -0.97
CA LYS A 44 -32.75 3.52 -1.11
C LYS A 44 -32.90 3.11 -2.57
N GLN A 45 -33.56 3.92 -3.40
CA GLN A 45 -33.72 3.68 -4.83
C GLN A 45 -32.35 3.57 -5.50
N ILE A 46 -31.47 4.56 -5.32
CA ILE A 46 -30.18 4.61 -6.02
C ILE A 46 -29.23 3.50 -5.56
N LEU A 47 -29.25 3.12 -4.27
CA LEU A 47 -28.47 1.98 -3.76
C LEU A 47 -28.88 0.62 -4.37
N GLN A 48 -30.07 0.51 -4.96
CA GLN A 48 -30.56 -0.68 -5.66
C GLN A 48 -30.04 -0.79 -7.11
N ILE A 49 -29.72 0.35 -7.74
CA ILE A 49 -29.39 0.46 -9.17
C ILE A 49 -27.97 1.01 -9.43
N LEU A 50 -27.17 1.24 -8.37
CA LEU A 50 -25.88 1.96 -8.43
C LEU A 50 -24.85 1.37 -9.42
N ASP A 51 -24.94 0.07 -9.73
CA ASP A 51 -24.06 -0.63 -10.68
C ASP A 51 -24.58 -0.58 -12.15
N GLN A 52 -25.65 0.18 -12.44
CA GLN A 52 -26.31 0.24 -13.76
C GLN A 52 -26.29 1.67 -14.34
N ASP A 53 -25.23 2.00 -15.08
CA ASP A 53 -24.94 3.34 -15.61
C ASP A 53 -26.09 3.97 -16.44
N GLU A 54 -26.81 3.15 -17.22
CA GLU A 54 -27.96 3.58 -18.03
C GLU A 54 -29.16 4.08 -17.19
N LEU A 55 -29.27 3.60 -15.94
CA LEU A 55 -30.32 4.03 -15.00
C LEU A 55 -29.82 5.11 -14.04
N VAL A 56 -28.54 5.05 -13.67
CA VAL A 56 -27.85 5.98 -12.78
C VAL A 56 -26.86 6.82 -13.60
N GLN A 57 -27.38 7.81 -14.31
CA GLN A 57 -26.56 8.63 -15.19
C GLN A 57 -25.51 9.42 -14.37
N PRO A 58 -24.21 9.29 -14.64
CA PRO A 58 -23.21 10.20 -14.12
C PRO A 58 -23.26 11.55 -14.88
N PRO A 59 -22.84 12.68 -14.27
CA PRO A 59 -22.42 12.86 -12.87
C PRO A 59 -23.60 12.92 -11.87
N LEU A 60 -23.42 12.35 -10.68
CA LEU A 60 -24.47 12.29 -9.63
C LEU A 60 -24.83 13.66 -9.03
N ASP A 61 -23.86 14.56 -8.97
CA ASP A 61 -23.96 15.95 -8.52
C ASP A 61 -24.66 16.88 -9.53
N LYS A 62 -24.95 16.38 -10.73
CA LYS A 62 -25.71 17.08 -11.77
C LYS A 62 -27.07 16.43 -12.01
N PHE A 63 -27.97 17.17 -12.65
CA PHE A 63 -29.24 16.63 -13.13
C PHE A 63 -29.03 15.56 -14.21
N PRO A 64 -29.93 14.57 -14.30
CA PRO A 64 -29.89 13.59 -15.39
C PRO A 64 -30.04 14.29 -16.75
N TYR A 65 -29.19 13.92 -17.72
CA TYR A 65 -29.27 14.47 -19.08
C TYR A 65 -30.50 13.96 -19.84
N LYS A 66 -30.99 12.75 -19.52
CA LYS A 66 -32.20 12.19 -20.13
C LYS A 66 -33.44 12.76 -19.43
N LYS A 67 -34.00 13.82 -20.00
CA LYS A 67 -35.28 14.42 -19.60
C LYS A 67 -36.45 13.81 -20.40
N LEU A 68 -37.67 14.13 -19.97
CA LEU A 68 -38.89 13.89 -20.72
C LEU A 68 -39.13 15.08 -21.65
N GLU A 69 -39.30 14.85 -22.95
CA GLU A 69 -39.58 15.91 -23.93
C GLU A 69 -41.09 16.09 -24.03
N LEU A 70 -41.63 17.20 -23.55
CA LEU A 70 -43.07 17.43 -23.46
C LEU A 70 -43.70 17.75 -24.84
N PRO A 71 -44.98 17.37 -25.06
CA PRO A 71 -45.74 17.89 -26.19
C PRO A 71 -46.11 19.36 -25.95
N VAL A 72 -46.49 20.06 -27.03
CA VAL A 72 -47.30 21.28 -26.89
C VAL A 72 -48.69 20.84 -26.45
N TYR A 73 -49.04 21.09 -25.19
CA TYR A 73 -50.29 20.67 -24.57
C TYR A 73 -51.28 21.81 -24.38
N THR A 74 -50.83 23.07 -24.43
CA THR A 74 -51.71 24.26 -24.43
C THR A 74 -52.16 24.65 -25.84
N ASP A 75 -53.27 25.37 -25.93
CA ASP A 75 -53.73 26.03 -27.16
C ASP A 75 -52.70 27.08 -27.66
N GLU A 76 -52.50 27.20 -28.97
CA GLU A 76 -51.55 28.15 -29.57
C GLU A 76 -51.90 29.60 -29.23
N SER A 77 -53.19 29.91 -29.10
CA SER A 77 -53.67 31.24 -28.69
C SER A 77 -53.56 31.49 -27.18
N LYS A 78 -53.01 30.54 -26.41
CA LYS A 78 -52.86 30.56 -24.94
C LYS A 78 -54.12 31.04 -24.22
N THR A 79 -55.27 30.50 -24.65
CA THR A 79 -56.57 30.79 -24.01
C THR A 79 -56.55 30.33 -22.56
N ARG A 80 -57.09 31.16 -21.66
CA ARG A 80 -57.20 30.81 -20.23
C ARG A 80 -58.34 29.82 -20.02
N ASP A 81 -58.21 29.03 -18.96
CA ASP A 81 -59.23 28.09 -18.50
C ASP A 81 -60.43 28.78 -17.84
N ALA A 82 -61.45 28.00 -17.48
CA ALA A 82 -62.66 28.50 -16.83
C ALA A 82 -62.40 29.11 -15.44
N THR A 83 -61.32 28.71 -14.78
CA THR A 83 -60.85 29.25 -13.50
C THR A 83 -59.99 30.51 -13.63
N ASN A 84 -59.62 30.90 -14.86
CA ASN A 84 -58.75 32.04 -15.17
C ASN A 84 -57.33 31.95 -14.56
N THR A 85 -56.91 30.76 -14.11
CA THR A 85 -55.68 30.49 -13.35
C THR A 85 -54.68 29.60 -14.09
N SER A 86 -55.09 28.91 -15.16
CA SER A 86 -54.17 28.20 -16.05
C SER A 86 -54.54 28.36 -17.53
N TYR A 87 -53.66 27.90 -18.43
CA TYR A 87 -53.99 27.82 -19.86
C TYR A 87 -54.81 26.57 -20.16
N LYS A 88 -55.75 26.70 -21.10
CA LYS A 88 -56.58 25.61 -21.56
C LYS A 88 -55.71 24.53 -22.23
N MET A 89 -55.77 23.32 -21.68
CA MET A 89 -55.07 22.16 -22.22
C MET A 89 -55.86 21.55 -23.39
N VAL A 90 -55.20 21.35 -24.52
CA VAL A 90 -55.69 20.68 -25.73
C VAL A 90 -55.31 19.20 -25.70
N GLN A 91 -54.16 18.86 -25.11
CA GLN A 91 -53.72 17.48 -24.89
C GLN A 91 -53.65 17.18 -23.39
N MET A 92 -54.08 15.98 -22.99
CA MET A 92 -54.09 15.50 -21.60
C MET A 92 -53.68 14.02 -21.57
N ASP A 93 -53.09 13.54 -20.46
CA ASP A 93 -52.82 12.10 -20.27
C ASP A 93 -53.83 11.51 -19.27
N ALA A 94 -54.58 10.49 -19.71
CA ALA A 94 -55.59 9.81 -18.90
C ALA A 94 -55.01 9.09 -17.66
N TYR A 95 -53.69 8.87 -17.61
CA TYR A 95 -53.00 8.42 -16.40
C TYR A 95 -52.63 9.58 -15.46
N GLY A 96 -52.27 10.75 -16.01
CA GLY A 96 -51.95 11.95 -15.24
C GLY A 96 -53.16 12.51 -14.50
N GLU A 97 -54.32 12.56 -15.15
CA GLU A 97 -55.60 12.98 -14.54
C GLU A 97 -56.06 12.10 -13.36
N LYS A 98 -55.53 10.88 -13.22
CA LYS A 98 -55.81 10.01 -12.06
C LYS A 98 -54.90 10.29 -10.86
N LYS A 99 -53.92 11.20 -11.00
CA LYS A 99 -52.92 11.54 -9.98
C LYS A 99 -53.10 12.95 -9.42
N VAL A 100 -53.79 13.83 -10.16
CA VAL A 100 -54.01 15.23 -9.76
C VAL A 100 -55.47 15.64 -10.02
N GLY A 101 -56.12 16.22 -9.02
CA GLY A 101 -57.45 16.81 -9.13
C GLY A 101 -57.45 18.12 -9.92
N LEU A 102 -58.63 18.64 -10.26
CA LEU A 102 -58.77 19.91 -10.98
C LEU A 102 -58.13 21.09 -10.22
N ASN A 103 -58.29 21.11 -8.89
CA ASN A 103 -57.73 22.13 -8.00
C ASN A 103 -56.23 21.93 -7.70
N GLY A 104 -55.58 20.92 -8.28
CA GLY A 104 -54.15 20.62 -8.04
C GLY A 104 -53.87 19.69 -6.86
N GLU A 105 -54.89 19.19 -6.16
CA GLU A 105 -54.71 18.19 -5.11
C GLU A 105 -54.13 16.88 -5.66
N LEU A 106 -53.18 16.27 -4.95
CA LEU A 106 -52.52 15.05 -5.38
C LEU A 106 -53.17 13.79 -4.80
N PHE A 107 -53.39 12.78 -5.64
CA PHE A 107 -53.98 11.50 -5.26
C PHE A 107 -52.93 10.39 -5.09
N GLY A 108 -53.27 9.39 -4.27
CA GLY A 108 -52.48 8.17 -4.09
C GLY A 108 -51.26 8.32 -3.18
N GLY A 109 -51.35 9.15 -2.13
CA GLY A 109 -50.25 9.34 -1.15
C GLY A 109 -49.08 10.17 -1.65
N ARG A 110 -49.28 10.94 -2.73
CA ARG A 110 -48.30 11.88 -3.28
C ARG A 110 -48.38 13.22 -2.57
N HIS A 111 -47.23 13.84 -2.36
CA HIS A 111 -47.11 15.16 -1.76
C HIS A 111 -46.14 16.02 -2.57
N TYR A 112 -46.38 17.32 -2.64
CA TYR A 112 -45.43 18.27 -3.23
C TYR A 112 -44.20 18.47 -2.33
N LEU A 113 -43.07 18.83 -2.96
CA LEU A 113 -41.82 19.17 -2.28
C LEU A 113 -41.72 20.66 -1.87
N PHE A 114 -42.65 21.49 -2.34
CA PHE A 114 -42.76 22.92 -2.04
C PHE A 114 -44.01 23.23 -1.21
N ASN A 115 -44.00 24.39 -0.56
CA ASN A 115 -45.18 24.90 0.14
C ASN A 115 -46.28 25.29 -0.87
N THR A 116 -47.54 25.07 -0.52
CA THR A 116 -48.69 25.45 -1.35
C THR A 116 -49.66 26.34 -0.56
N PHE A 117 -50.46 27.14 -1.25
CA PHE A 117 -51.46 28.03 -0.65
C PHE A 117 -52.69 28.16 -1.54
N THR A 118 -53.79 28.72 -1.02
CA THR A 118 -54.98 29.08 -1.79
C THR A 118 -55.34 30.55 -1.59
N PHE A 119 -56.06 31.14 -2.53
CA PHE A 119 -56.70 32.45 -2.39
C PHE A 119 -58.21 32.30 -2.63
N MET A 120 -59.04 33.05 -1.90
CA MET A 120 -60.51 32.99 -2.06
C MET A 120 -60.94 33.37 -3.48
N ALA A 121 -60.29 34.37 -4.09
CA ALA A 121 -60.48 34.76 -5.49
C ALA A 121 -60.31 33.63 -6.54
N HIS A 122 -59.71 32.48 -6.16
CA HIS A 122 -59.38 31.37 -7.07
C HIS A 122 -59.99 30.03 -6.66
N THR A 123 -61.14 30.03 -5.97
CA THR A 123 -61.99 28.84 -5.75
C THR A 123 -61.22 27.60 -5.28
N ASP A 124 -60.40 27.76 -4.24
CA ASP A 124 -59.59 26.71 -3.62
C ASP A 124 -58.61 25.97 -4.55
N VAL A 125 -58.18 26.59 -5.65
CA VAL A 125 -57.05 26.10 -6.46
C VAL A 125 -55.75 26.20 -5.66
N LEU A 126 -54.98 25.11 -5.59
CA LEU A 126 -53.65 25.09 -5.00
C LEU A 126 -52.64 25.85 -5.88
N LEU A 127 -52.03 26.85 -5.27
CA LEU A 127 -51.02 27.73 -5.84
C LEU A 127 -49.66 27.48 -5.18
N VAL A 128 -48.59 27.82 -5.90
CA VAL A 128 -47.21 27.72 -5.45
C VAL A 128 -46.41 28.92 -5.96
N LEU A 129 -45.48 29.44 -5.15
CA LEU A 129 -44.57 30.50 -5.57
C LEU A 129 -43.59 29.98 -6.63
N LEU A 130 -43.37 30.75 -7.69
CA LEU A 130 -42.47 30.40 -8.79
C LEU A 130 -41.05 30.09 -8.28
N GLN A 131 -40.57 30.88 -7.32
CA GLN A 131 -39.26 30.69 -6.67
C GLN A 131 -39.11 29.34 -5.96
N ASP A 132 -40.18 28.81 -5.35
CA ASP A 132 -40.13 27.51 -4.67
C ASP A 132 -40.16 26.34 -5.65
N VAL A 133 -40.87 26.48 -6.78
CA VAL A 133 -40.79 25.52 -7.90
C VAL A 133 -39.36 25.47 -8.45
N ILE A 134 -38.77 26.63 -8.78
CA ILE A 134 -37.38 26.74 -9.25
C ILE A 134 -36.41 26.14 -8.23
N LYS A 135 -36.58 26.42 -6.95
CA LYS A 135 -35.76 25.88 -5.85
C LYS A 135 -35.82 24.36 -5.74
N VAL A 136 -36.99 23.74 -5.87
CA VAL A 136 -37.15 22.28 -5.90
C VAL A 136 -36.50 21.68 -7.15
N LEU A 137 -36.74 22.27 -8.32
CA LEU A 137 -36.25 21.76 -9.61
C LEU A 137 -34.73 21.85 -9.74
N TYR A 138 -34.13 22.96 -9.33
CA TYR A 138 -32.70 23.26 -9.56
C TYR A 138 -31.82 23.15 -8.31
N GLN A 139 -32.41 22.86 -7.14
CA GLN A 139 -31.73 22.77 -5.84
C GLN A 139 -30.90 24.03 -5.49
N SER A 140 -31.42 25.20 -5.87
CA SER A 140 -30.87 26.52 -5.50
C SER A 140 -29.39 26.76 -5.85
N ASP A 141 -28.92 26.25 -7.01
CA ASP A 141 -27.78 26.89 -7.68
C ASP A 141 -28.24 28.26 -8.18
N THR A 142 -27.63 29.34 -7.67
CA THR A 142 -28.05 30.75 -7.85
C THR A 142 -27.74 31.31 -9.24
N LYS A 143 -28.19 30.63 -10.29
CA LYS A 143 -27.86 30.92 -11.70
C LYS A 143 -29.04 30.91 -12.67
N HIS A 144 -30.21 30.44 -12.24
CA HIS A 144 -31.44 30.52 -13.03
C HIS A 144 -32.26 31.69 -12.50
N ASP A 145 -32.24 32.78 -13.26
CA ASP A 145 -33.08 33.94 -12.99
C ASP A 145 -34.55 33.58 -13.27
N GLY A 146 -35.45 34.21 -12.52
CA GLY A 146 -36.88 33.89 -12.59
C GLY A 146 -37.46 34.04 -14.00
N ASP A 147 -36.90 34.93 -14.82
CA ASP A 147 -37.35 35.22 -16.18
C ASP A 147 -36.84 34.20 -17.22
N GLU A 148 -35.64 33.63 -17.06
CA GLU A 148 -35.15 32.52 -17.92
C GLU A 148 -36.09 31.31 -17.84
N PHE A 149 -36.66 31.07 -16.65
CA PHE A 149 -37.63 30.01 -16.44
C PHE A 149 -38.96 30.27 -17.17
N ILE A 150 -39.38 31.53 -17.31
CA ILE A 150 -40.61 31.91 -18.04
C ILE A 150 -40.44 31.63 -19.53
N ASP A 151 -39.29 32.03 -20.09
CA ASP A 151 -38.96 31.82 -21.50
C ASP A 151 -38.83 30.33 -21.84
N GLN A 152 -38.37 29.49 -20.89
CA GLN A 152 -38.24 28.04 -21.07
C GLN A 152 -39.55 27.26 -20.88
N HIS A 153 -40.49 27.76 -20.07
CA HIS A 153 -41.72 27.07 -19.67
C HIS A 153 -42.96 27.89 -20.00
N ASP A 154 -43.05 28.31 -21.27
CA ASP A 154 -44.05 29.24 -21.79
C ASP A 154 -45.50 28.67 -21.81
N GLN A 155 -45.66 27.37 -21.54
CA GLN A 155 -46.94 26.66 -21.40
C GLN A 155 -47.55 26.74 -19.99
N ILE A 156 -46.90 27.43 -19.05
CA ILE A 156 -47.43 27.70 -17.71
C ILE A 156 -47.92 29.15 -17.64
N LEU A 157 -49.17 29.36 -17.19
CA LEU A 157 -49.65 30.71 -16.88
C LEU A 157 -49.02 31.18 -15.57
N ILE A 158 -48.34 32.33 -15.63
CA ILE A 158 -47.75 32.99 -14.48
C ILE A 158 -48.66 34.14 -14.05
N MET A 159 -48.89 34.21 -12.74
CA MET A 159 -49.70 35.24 -12.08
C MET A 159 -48.82 36.00 -11.07
N GLU A 160 -49.26 37.18 -10.68
CA GLU A 160 -48.54 38.10 -9.79
C GLU A 160 -49.41 38.47 -8.59
N THR A 161 -48.81 38.59 -7.41
CA THR A 161 -49.53 38.90 -6.16
C THR A 161 -49.92 40.37 -6.06
N SER A 162 -51.10 40.63 -5.49
CA SER A 162 -51.41 41.95 -4.94
C SER A 162 -50.62 42.21 -3.65
N GLU A 163 -50.54 43.47 -3.23
CA GLU A 163 -49.88 43.85 -1.96
C GLU A 163 -50.51 43.14 -0.74
N GLU A 164 -51.84 43.01 -0.72
CA GLU A 164 -52.58 42.25 0.31
C GLU A 164 -52.20 40.76 0.32
N GLN A 165 -52.08 40.14 -0.87
CA GLN A 165 -51.66 38.75 -1.01
C GLN A 165 -50.21 38.54 -0.57
N THR A 166 -49.29 39.46 -0.92
CA THR A 166 -47.90 39.43 -0.44
C THR A 166 -47.85 39.51 1.09
N ASN A 167 -48.61 40.43 1.70
CA ASN A 167 -48.71 40.58 3.15
C ASN A 167 -49.29 39.32 3.83
N PHE A 168 -50.30 38.69 3.23
CA PHE A 168 -50.84 37.41 3.69
C PHE A 168 -49.78 36.28 3.66
N LEU A 169 -49.01 36.16 2.58
CA LEU A 169 -47.98 35.13 2.44
C LEU A 169 -46.79 35.35 3.39
N ALA A 170 -46.41 36.60 3.66
CA ALA A 170 -45.40 36.93 4.66
C ALA A 170 -45.87 36.62 6.09
N LYS A 171 -47.08 37.04 6.47
CA LYS A 171 -47.68 36.77 7.79
C LYS A 171 -47.80 35.27 8.10
N ASN A 172 -48.00 34.45 7.08
CA ASN A 172 -48.12 33.00 7.20
C ASN A 172 -46.82 32.22 6.97
N GLY A 173 -45.67 32.89 6.86
CA GLY A 173 -44.35 32.25 6.79
C GLY A 173 -44.02 31.55 5.47
N ILE A 174 -44.75 31.83 4.39
CA ILE A 174 -44.39 31.43 3.03
C ILE A 174 -43.27 32.34 2.50
N LEU A 175 -43.41 33.65 2.71
CA LEU A 175 -42.39 34.67 2.43
C LEU A 175 -41.67 35.10 3.72
N PRO A 176 -40.41 35.57 3.64
CA PRO A 176 -39.73 36.21 4.77
C PRO A 176 -40.50 37.46 5.27
N GLU A 177 -40.45 37.72 6.58
CA GLU A 177 -41.00 38.94 7.16
C GLU A 177 -40.36 40.20 6.54
N GLY A 178 -41.18 41.19 6.16
CA GLY A 178 -40.72 42.41 5.48
C GLY A 178 -40.48 42.28 3.97
N SER A 179 -40.94 41.18 3.34
CA SER A 179 -40.91 41.02 1.88
C SER A 179 -41.90 41.96 1.18
N ASN A 180 -41.41 43.03 0.57
CA ASN A 180 -42.23 44.01 -0.15
C ASN A 180 -42.14 43.79 -1.67
N GLY A 181 -43.28 43.75 -2.37
CA GLY A 181 -43.34 43.69 -3.84
C GLY A 181 -44.39 42.72 -4.38
N SER A 182 -44.46 42.65 -5.72
CA SER A 182 -45.19 41.60 -6.46
C SER A 182 -44.33 40.33 -6.51
N PHE A 183 -44.93 39.18 -6.21
CA PHE A 183 -44.30 37.86 -6.32
C PHE A 183 -45.02 37.02 -7.39
N LYS A 184 -44.24 36.36 -8.24
CA LYS A 184 -44.74 35.47 -9.29
C LYS A 184 -45.17 34.12 -8.70
N TYR A 185 -46.38 33.65 -9.03
CA TYR A 185 -46.92 32.35 -8.63
C TYR A 185 -47.61 31.63 -9.79
N VAL A 186 -47.77 30.32 -9.64
CA VAL A 186 -48.39 29.41 -10.63
C VAL A 186 -49.30 28.41 -9.91
N THR A 187 -50.15 27.70 -10.65
CA THR A 187 -50.93 26.60 -10.05
C THR A 187 -50.02 25.37 -9.81
N ALA A 188 -50.25 24.68 -8.70
CA ALA A 188 -49.55 23.44 -8.39
C ALA A 188 -49.88 22.33 -9.41
N ARG A 189 -51.09 22.38 -10.01
CA ARG A 189 -51.49 21.50 -11.12
C ARG A 189 -50.61 21.71 -12.35
N SER A 190 -50.42 22.96 -12.81
CA SER A 190 -49.53 23.26 -13.95
C SER A 190 -48.10 22.83 -13.69
N ALA A 191 -47.57 23.06 -12.47
CA ALA A 191 -46.25 22.58 -12.09
C ALA A 191 -46.14 21.04 -12.13
N PHE A 192 -47.20 20.31 -11.75
CA PHE A 192 -47.20 18.84 -11.85
C PHE A 192 -47.33 18.33 -13.30
N VAL A 193 -48.10 19.02 -14.16
CA VAL A 193 -48.24 18.65 -15.58
C VAL A 193 -46.92 18.85 -16.34
N GLU A 194 -46.21 19.95 -16.09
CA GLU A 194 -44.91 20.24 -16.71
C GLU A 194 -43.81 19.31 -16.16
N PHE A 195 -43.67 19.22 -14.83
CA PHE A 195 -42.48 18.65 -14.20
C PHE A 195 -42.64 17.22 -13.69
N GLY A 196 -43.88 16.76 -13.46
CA GLY A 196 -44.18 15.38 -13.06
C GLY A 196 -43.44 14.96 -11.79
N ALA A 197 -42.66 13.87 -11.88
CA ALA A 197 -42.03 13.25 -10.72
C ALA A 197 -40.99 14.14 -10.00
N THR A 198 -40.44 15.20 -10.63
CA THR A 198 -39.41 16.05 -10.00
C THR A 198 -39.98 17.01 -8.94
N VAL A 199 -41.29 17.29 -8.94
CA VAL A 199 -41.94 18.13 -7.92
C VAL A 199 -42.60 17.32 -6.79
N ILE A 200 -42.61 15.99 -6.91
CA ILE A 200 -43.24 15.06 -5.98
C ILE A 200 -42.23 14.48 -4.99
N ALA A 201 -42.63 14.37 -3.73
CA ALA A 201 -41.83 13.79 -2.66
C ALA A 201 -41.52 12.30 -2.90
N GLY A 202 -40.35 12.04 -3.50
CA GLY A 202 -39.87 10.69 -3.78
C GLY A 202 -40.34 10.13 -5.13
N GLY A 203 -40.79 11.00 -6.04
CA GLY A 203 -41.37 10.62 -7.32
C GLY A 203 -40.45 9.76 -8.18
N GLN A 204 -41.03 8.73 -8.80
CA GLN A 204 -40.39 7.84 -9.75
C GLN A 204 -40.80 8.18 -11.18
N ARG A 205 -39.88 8.00 -12.14
CA ARG A 205 -40.21 8.16 -13.56
C ARG A 205 -41.39 7.27 -13.96
N ILE A 206 -42.19 7.72 -14.92
CA ILE A 206 -43.44 7.10 -15.37
C ILE A 206 -44.51 7.08 -14.27
N VAL A 207 -44.28 6.38 -13.15
CA VAL A 207 -45.30 6.13 -12.12
C VAL A 207 -45.79 7.42 -11.44
N ASP A 208 -44.93 8.43 -11.30
CA ASP A 208 -45.28 9.72 -10.68
C ASP A 208 -45.13 10.92 -11.63
N ASP A 209 -44.80 10.70 -12.90
CA ASP A 209 -44.94 11.73 -13.94
C ASP A 209 -46.41 11.85 -14.37
N TYR A 210 -46.86 13.04 -14.77
CA TYR A 210 -48.20 13.23 -15.37
C TYR A 210 -48.31 12.50 -16.72
N TRP A 211 -47.32 12.68 -17.59
CA TRP A 211 -47.28 12.13 -18.96
C TRP A 211 -46.73 10.69 -19.05
N GLU A 212 -47.40 9.73 -18.40
CA GLU A 212 -47.01 8.30 -18.47
C GLU A 212 -46.87 7.76 -19.89
N SER A 213 -47.86 8.06 -20.73
CA SER A 213 -48.02 7.49 -22.07
C SER A 213 -46.93 7.98 -23.01
N LEU A 214 -46.45 9.20 -22.76
CA LEU A 214 -45.32 9.82 -23.44
C LEU A 214 -43.99 9.24 -22.95
N ALA A 215 -43.80 9.12 -21.63
CA ALA A 215 -42.57 8.61 -21.03
C ALA A 215 -42.27 7.17 -21.48
N LYS A 216 -43.30 6.33 -21.57
CA LYS A 216 -43.22 4.97 -22.13
C LYS A 216 -42.80 4.96 -23.60
N LYS A 217 -43.27 5.91 -24.42
CA LYS A 217 -42.86 6.05 -25.84
C LYS A 217 -41.41 6.53 -26.00
N GLN A 218 -40.91 7.36 -25.09
CA GLN A 218 -39.54 7.92 -25.12
C GLN A 218 -38.46 6.99 -24.54
N ASN A 219 -38.78 5.72 -24.29
CA ASN A 219 -37.87 4.74 -23.69
C ASN A 219 -37.29 5.21 -22.33
N LEU A 220 -38.10 5.92 -21.53
CA LEU A 220 -37.80 6.15 -20.12
C LEU A 220 -38.17 4.89 -19.31
N SER A 221 -37.64 4.78 -18.09
CA SER A 221 -37.85 3.65 -17.19
C SER A 221 -38.05 4.16 -15.77
N SER A 222 -38.97 3.52 -15.03
CA SER A 222 -39.32 3.91 -13.65
C SER A 222 -38.13 3.92 -12.68
N HIS A 223 -37.11 3.11 -12.96
CA HIS A 223 -35.90 3.03 -12.15
C HIS A 223 -34.82 4.06 -12.56
N GLN A 224 -35.08 5.00 -13.47
CA GLN A 224 -34.13 6.06 -13.79
C GLN A 224 -34.07 7.13 -12.71
N ARG A 225 -32.87 7.69 -12.49
CA ARG A 225 -32.66 8.80 -11.56
C ARG A 225 -33.43 10.04 -12.01
N VAL A 226 -34.34 10.51 -11.16
CA VAL A 226 -35.09 11.77 -11.35
C VAL A 226 -34.29 12.97 -10.84
N PHE A 227 -33.70 12.86 -9.64
CA PHE A 227 -33.16 13.97 -8.86
C PHE A 227 -31.63 14.12 -8.97
N LYS A 228 -31.15 15.37 -8.89
CA LYS A 228 -29.74 15.71 -8.56
C LYS A 228 -29.44 15.25 -7.13
N LEU A 229 -28.27 14.67 -6.89
CA LEU A 229 -27.86 14.29 -5.54
C LEU A 229 -27.02 15.37 -4.88
N THR A 230 -27.41 15.72 -3.66
CA THR A 230 -26.61 16.58 -2.80
C THR A 230 -25.32 15.88 -2.39
N THR A 231 -24.27 16.66 -2.10
CA THR A 231 -23.00 16.14 -1.58
C THR A 231 -23.18 15.29 -0.31
N GLY A 232 -24.16 15.64 0.53
CA GLY A 232 -24.57 14.87 1.71
C GLY A 232 -25.22 13.51 1.41
N LEU A 233 -25.95 13.36 0.30
CA LEU A 233 -26.45 12.06 -0.16
C LEU A 233 -25.31 11.22 -0.77
N ILE A 234 -24.42 11.82 -1.55
CA ILE A 234 -23.28 11.12 -2.17
C ILE A 234 -22.29 10.60 -1.10
N SER A 235 -22.07 11.33 -0.01
CA SER A 235 -21.27 10.85 1.12
C SER A 235 -21.94 9.71 1.87
N LYS A 236 -23.28 9.74 2.06
CA LYS A 236 -24.05 8.60 2.60
C LYS A 236 -24.00 7.37 1.70
N ILE A 237 -24.05 7.53 0.37
CA ILE A 237 -23.86 6.40 -0.57
C ILE A 237 -22.47 5.78 -0.39
N SER A 238 -21.42 6.60 -0.29
CA SER A 238 -20.05 6.13 -0.09
C SER A 238 -19.86 5.39 1.24
N LEU A 239 -20.51 5.87 2.31
CA LEU A 239 -20.55 5.22 3.62
C LEU A 239 -21.25 3.84 3.55
N LEU A 240 -22.41 3.76 2.88
CA LEU A 240 -23.20 2.54 2.77
C LEU A 240 -22.65 1.52 1.74
N ARG A 241 -21.84 1.98 0.77
CA ARG A 241 -21.20 1.15 -0.26
C ARG A 241 -19.72 1.55 -0.43
N PRO A 242 -18.81 1.03 0.42
CA PRO A 242 -17.37 1.32 0.30
C PRO A 242 -16.75 0.97 -1.07
N SER A 243 -17.32 -0.01 -1.78
CA SER A 243 -16.92 -0.37 -3.15
C SER A 243 -17.08 0.79 -4.16
N PHE A 244 -18.03 1.70 -3.94
CA PHE A 244 -18.24 2.88 -4.79
C PHE A 244 -17.09 3.89 -4.65
N GLN A 245 -16.53 4.03 -3.44
CA GLN A 245 -15.39 4.92 -3.20
C GLN A 245 -14.10 4.38 -3.84
N ASN A 246 -13.87 3.07 -3.79
CA ASN A 246 -12.72 2.45 -4.44
C ASN A 246 -12.73 2.65 -5.96
N ASN A 247 -13.89 2.56 -6.62
CA ASN A 247 -14.01 2.82 -8.06
C ASN A 247 -13.60 4.26 -8.44
N LYS A 248 -13.87 5.26 -7.60
CA LYS A 248 -13.38 6.64 -7.85
C LYS A 248 -11.86 6.74 -7.76
N ILE A 249 -11.25 6.02 -6.82
CA ILE A 249 -9.79 6.02 -6.61
C ILE A 249 -9.08 5.28 -7.76
N THR A 250 -9.61 4.15 -8.23
CA THR A 250 -9.04 3.44 -9.39
C THR A 250 -9.12 4.30 -10.65
N ASN A 251 -10.27 4.91 -10.94
CA ASN A 251 -10.45 5.71 -12.15
C ASN A 251 -9.63 7.02 -12.11
N ALA A 252 -9.41 7.60 -10.92
CA ALA A 252 -8.49 8.72 -10.74
C ALA A 252 -7.02 8.31 -10.96
N ASN A 253 -6.62 7.13 -10.50
CA ASN A 253 -5.27 6.60 -10.72
C ASN A 253 -5.04 6.23 -12.19
N GLU A 254 -6.04 5.70 -12.92
CA GLU A 254 -5.93 5.40 -14.35
C GLU A 254 -5.70 6.65 -15.22
N PHE A 255 -6.27 7.80 -14.85
CA PHE A 255 -5.93 9.09 -15.49
C PHE A 255 -4.66 9.75 -14.92
N GLY A 256 -4.26 9.39 -13.69
CA GLY A 256 -3.13 9.98 -12.96
C GLY A 256 -1.77 9.30 -13.15
N THR A 257 -1.69 8.11 -13.78
CA THR A 257 -0.41 7.39 -13.95
C THR A 257 0.03 7.27 -15.40
N LYS A 258 0.36 8.41 -16.02
CA LYS A 258 1.25 8.49 -17.20
C LYS A 258 2.62 9.11 -16.90
N ASP A 259 3.00 9.19 -15.62
CA ASP A 259 4.37 9.49 -15.24
C ASP A 259 5.26 8.26 -15.42
N ASN A 260 6.24 8.40 -16.32
CA ASN A 260 7.18 7.37 -16.74
C ASN A 260 8.23 7.01 -15.67
N ASN A 261 7.80 6.58 -14.49
CA ASN A 261 8.67 5.89 -13.54
C ASN A 261 8.72 4.39 -13.85
N ALA A 262 9.20 4.08 -15.05
CA ALA A 262 9.78 2.79 -15.34
C ALA A 262 11.03 2.61 -14.47
N CYS A 263 10.84 2.16 -13.23
CA CYS A 263 11.92 1.57 -12.44
C CYS A 263 12.25 0.18 -13.01
N THR A 264 12.71 0.19 -14.27
CA THR A 264 13.31 -0.96 -14.92
C THR A 264 14.39 -1.47 -13.98
N ILE A 265 14.34 -2.77 -13.66
CA ILE A 265 15.38 -3.41 -12.86
C ILE A 265 16.65 -3.38 -13.70
N SER A 266 17.45 -2.33 -13.53
CA SER A 266 18.79 -2.31 -14.07
C SER A 266 19.57 -3.38 -13.33
N ASN A 267 19.96 -4.45 -14.04
CA ASN A 267 20.71 -5.59 -13.49
C ASN A 267 22.05 -5.20 -12.81
N SER A 268 22.42 -3.91 -12.87
CA SER A 268 23.53 -3.26 -12.18
C SER A 268 23.33 -2.96 -10.67
N LYS A 269 22.15 -3.22 -10.07
CA LYS A 269 21.90 -2.91 -8.64
C LYS A 269 22.12 -4.05 -7.64
N PHE A 270 22.23 -5.30 -8.09
CA PHE A 270 22.43 -6.44 -7.19
C PHE A 270 23.91 -6.73 -6.95
N GLU A 271 24.25 -7.14 -5.73
CA GLU A 271 25.62 -7.50 -5.39
C GLU A 271 26.03 -8.82 -6.07
N SER A 272 27.28 -8.90 -6.53
CA SER A 272 27.82 -10.13 -7.10
C SER A 272 28.04 -11.21 -6.03
N PRO A 273 27.80 -12.51 -6.34
CA PRO A 273 27.97 -13.60 -5.37
C PRO A 273 29.44 -13.98 -5.13
N TYR A 274 30.29 -13.84 -6.15
CA TYR A 274 31.70 -14.26 -6.17
C TYR A 274 32.58 -13.81 -4.98
N PRO A 275 32.48 -12.59 -4.42
CA PRO A 275 33.26 -12.22 -3.23
C PRO A 275 32.74 -12.84 -1.91
N ILE A 276 31.56 -13.46 -1.92
CA ILE A 276 30.90 -13.99 -0.71
C ILE A 276 30.97 -15.51 -0.68
N VAL A 277 30.63 -16.18 -1.78
CA VAL A 277 30.55 -17.65 -1.85
C VAL A 277 31.85 -18.24 -2.39
N THR A 278 32.34 -19.29 -1.73
CA THR A 278 33.49 -20.07 -2.18
C THR A 278 33.00 -21.42 -2.68
N GLU A 279 32.88 -21.54 -4.00
CA GLU A 279 32.57 -22.77 -4.73
C GLU A 279 33.22 -22.72 -6.12
N GLN A 280 33.36 -23.87 -6.78
CA GLN A 280 33.81 -23.91 -8.17
C GLN A 280 32.75 -23.23 -9.08
N PRO A 281 33.09 -22.15 -9.82
CA PRO A 281 32.09 -21.32 -10.49
C PRO A 281 31.58 -21.92 -11.81
N SER A 282 32.44 -22.65 -12.54
CA SER A 282 32.04 -23.40 -13.73
C SER A 282 31.11 -24.56 -13.35
N ALA A 283 30.02 -24.74 -14.11
CA ALA A 283 29.14 -25.90 -13.96
C ALA A 283 29.77 -27.14 -14.58
N GLU A 284 30.43 -26.95 -15.73
CA GLU A 284 31.07 -27.97 -16.56
C GLU A 284 32.15 -28.73 -15.78
N VAL A 285 32.99 -28.02 -15.02
CA VAL A 285 34.01 -28.65 -14.15
C VAL A 285 33.38 -29.40 -12.97
N ARG A 286 32.21 -28.98 -12.49
CA ARG A 286 31.48 -29.68 -11.41
C ARG A 286 30.78 -30.93 -11.91
N GLU A 287 30.25 -30.92 -13.13
CA GLU A 287 29.70 -32.11 -13.78
C GLU A 287 30.80 -33.11 -14.16
N ALA A 288 31.89 -32.66 -14.79
CA ALA A 288 33.05 -33.53 -15.05
C ALA A 288 33.61 -34.15 -13.76
N TYR A 289 33.67 -33.37 -12.66
CA TYR A 289 34.03 -33.90 -11.36
C TYR A 289 33.06 -34.98 -10.86
N ILE A 290 31.74 -34.77 -10.94
CA ILE A 290 30.78 -35.74 -10.40
C ILE A 290 30.72 -37.03 -11.24
N GLU A 291 30.87 -36.92 -12.57
CA GLU A 291 30.91 -38.05 -13.49
C GLU A 291 32.16 -38.93 -13.29
N ASN A 292 33.34 -38.33 -13.17
CA ASN A 292 34.56 -39.08 -12.87
C ASN A 292 34.55 -39.62 -11.42
N PHE A 293 34.02 -38.86 -10.45
CA PHE A 293 33.85 -39.33 -9.08
C PHE A 293 32.90 -40.54 -8.99
N ALA A 294 31.81 -40.55 -9.75
CA ALA A 294 30.89 -41.70 -9.83
C ALA A 294 31.57 -42.96 -10.41
N LYS A 295 32.59 -42.79 -11.25
CA LYS A 295 33.45 -43.88 -11.77
C LYS A 295 34.59 -44.26 -10.82
N GLY A 296 34.83 -43.49 -9.76
CA GLY A 296 35.95 -43.66 -8.82
C GLY A 296 37.27 -43.05 -9.32
N GLU A 297 37.25 -42.20 -10.33
CA GLU A 297 38.41 -41.56 -10.94
C GLU A 297 38.64 -40.14 -10.41
N HIS A 298 39.88 -39.65 -10.53
CA HIS A 298 40.25 -38.27 -10.20
C HIS A 298 40.35 -37.39 -11.45
N ILE A 299 39.99 -36.11 -11.30
CA ILE A 299 40.24 -35.07 -12.31
C ILE A 299 41.32 -34.08 -11.83
N SER A 300 41.96 -33.38 -12.77
CA SER A 300 43.02 -32.41 -12.47
C SER A 300 42.53 -31.13 -11.76
N ALA A 301 41.24 -30.81 -11.85
CA ALA A 301 40.67 -29.60 -11.26
C ALA A 301 40.15 -29.85 -9.83
N ILE A 302 40.50 -28.97 -8.90
CA ILE A 302 39.99 -29.03 -7.52
C ILE A 302 38.55 -28.51 -7.45
N VAL A 303 37.66 -29.29 -6.81
CA VAL A 303 36.26 -28.89 -6.56
C VAL A 303 36.02 -28.82 -5.05
N PRO A 304 36.14 -27.62 -4.43
CA PRO A 304 35.91 -27.45 -3.00
C PRO A 304 34.42 -27.43 -2.65
N GLY A 305 34.09 -27.81 -1.41
CA GLY A 305 32.75 -27.67 -0.85
C GLY A 305 32.31 -26.21 -0.68
N GLN A 306 31.00 -25.98 -0.85
CA GLN A 306 30.40 -24.64 -0.84
C GLN A 306 30.44 -24.00 0.56
N SER A 307 31.01 -22.80 0.68
CA SER A 307 31.08 -22.08 1.95
C SER A 307 31.10 -20.55 1.77
N ILE A 308 31.26 -19.79 2.86
CA ILE A 308 31.47 -18.33 2.79
C ILE A 308 32.97 -17.99 2.90
N SER A 309 33.42 -17.05 2.07
CA SER A 309 34.78 -16.50 2.12
C SER A 309 35.04 -15.80 3.46
N GLY A 310 36.19 -16.07 4.10
CA GLY A 310 36.66 -15.35 5.29
C GLY A 310 37.37 -16.22 6.35
N THR A 311 38.52 -15.75 6.85
CA THR A 311 39.37 -16.43 7.86
C THR A 311 39.33 -15.75 9.23
N LEU A 312 39.61 -16.50 10.32
CA LEU A 312 39.61 -16.00 11.70
C LEU A 312 40.93 -16.36 12.42
N GLU A 313 41.95 -15.52 12.24
CA GLU A 313 43.28 -15.71 12.83
C GLU A 313 43.41 -15.05 14.21
N LEU A 314 42.81 -15.67 15.23
CA LEU A 314 42.65 -15.07 16.57
C LEU A 314 44.00 -14.69 17.22
N SER A 315 44.96 -15.60 17.29
CA SER A 315 46.26 -15.38 17.96
C SER A 315 47.19 -14.40 17.23
N ALA A 316 46.95 -14.17 15.93
CA ALA A 316 47.66 -13.15 15.17
C ALA A 316 47.17 -11.73 15.49
N GLN A 317 45.91 -11.60 15.91
CA GLN A 317 45.18 -10.33 16.07
C GLN A 317 45.04 -9.91 17.54
N PHE A 318 44.78 -10.86 18.44
CA PHE A 318 44.65 -10.68 19.87
C PHE A 318 45.89 -11.27 20.55
N ARG A 319 46.62 -10.41 21.27
CA ARG A 319 47.80 -10.78 22.05
C ARG A 319 47.60 -10.23 23.45
N VAL A 320 47.89 -11.06 24.45
CA VAL A 320 47.84 -10.69 25.87
C VAL A 320 48.59 -9.36 26.08
N PRO A 321 47.96 -8.33 26.67
CA PRO A 321 48.64 -7.08 27.00
C PRO A 321 49.71 -7.36 28.06
N ARG A 322 50.85 -6.66 27.97
CA ARG A 322 51.94 -6.81 28.94
C ARG A 322 52.08 -5.53 29.74
N TYR A 323 51.62 -5.58 30.99
CA TYR A 323 51.71 -4.52 31.98
C TYR A 323 52.95 -4.63 32.87
N HIS A 324 53.79 -5.65 32.67
CA HIS A 324 55.06 -5.85 33.36
C HIS A 324 56.27 -5.65 32.42
N SER A 325 57.39 -5.16 32.97
CA SER A 325 58.69 -5.30 32.31
C SER A 325 59.28 -6.70 32.54
N LYS A 326 60.30 -7.08 31.74
CA LYS A 326 60.88 -8.43 31.74
C LYS A 326 61.27 -8.97 33.13
N ASN A 327 61.75 -8.08 34.02
CA ASN A 327 62.32 -8.46 35.31
C ASN A 327 61.41 -8.08 36.50
N SER A 328 60.27 -7.40 36.25
CA SER A 328 59.45 -6.79 37.29
C SER A 328 58.85 -7.83 38.26
N PHE A 329 58.35 -8.96 37.74
CA PHE A 329 57.91 -10.09 38.58
C PHE A 329 59.05 -10.74 39.37
N GLN A 330 60.26 -10.79 38.81
CA GLN A 330 61.43 -11.35 39.49
C GLN A 330 61.87 -10.46 40.66
N GLN A 331 61.87 -9.14 40.47
CA GLN A 331 62.16 -8.16 41.53
C GLN A 331 61.12 -8.22 42.65
N ALA A 332 59.82 -8.22 42.31
CA ALA A 332 58.74 -8.37 43.29
C ALA A 332 58.83 -9.69 44.09
N LEU A 333 59.27 -10.78 43.45
CA LEU A 333 59.50 -12.06 44.11
C LEU A 333 60.72 -12.02 45.06
N GLN A 334 61.83 -11.42 44.64
CA GLN A 334 63.03 -11.23 45.47
C GLN A 334 62.75 -10.38 46.71
N MET A 335 61.95 -9.32 46.55
CA MET A 335 61.50 -8.45 47.65
C MET A 335 60.39 -9.06 48.53
N LYS A 336 59.92 -10.29 48.23
CA LYS A 336 58.71 -10.91 48.83
C LYS A 336 57.46 -10.00 48.79
N ALA A 337 57.39 -9.12 47.80
CA ALA A 337 56.38 -8.06 47.69
C ALA A 337 55.23 -8.39 46.72
N MET A 338 55.02 -9.68 46.45
CA MET A 338 54.02 -10.19 45.48
C MET A 338 52.57 -9.85 45.83
N ASP A 339 52.27 -9.69 47.12
CA ASP A 339 50.95 -9.34 47.66
C ASP A 339 50.94 -7.93 48.30
N ILE A 340 51.99 -7.13 48.04
CA ILE A 340 52.12 -5.76 48.54
C ILE A 340 51.79 -4.77 47.41
N PRO A 341 50.96 -3.73 47.66
CA PRO A 341 50.67 -2.70 46.67
C PRO A 341 51.91 -2.06 46.06
N ILE A 342 51.93 -1.94 44.74
CA ILE A 342 53.09 -1.46 43.96
C ILE A 342 53.49 -0.02 44.33
N GLY A 343 52.52 0.79 44.75
CA GLY A 343 52.79 2.14 45.26
C GLY A 343 53.64 2.20 46.53
N ARG A 344 53.83 1.08 47.26
CA ARG A 344 54.71 0.96 48.43
C ARG A 344 56.02 0.21 48.13
N HIS A 345 56.24 -0.23 46.88
CA HIS A 345 57.50 -0.87 46.50
C HIS A 345 58.69 0.12 46.52
N GLU A 346 58.42 1.44 46.44
CA GLU A 346 59.43 2.50 46.60
C GLU A 346 59.98 2.54 48.04
N ASP A 347 59.08 2.57 49.04
CA ASP A 347 59.45 2.50 50.46
C ASP A 347 60.20 1.19 50.80
N LEU A 348 59.79 0.08 50.20
CA LEU A 348 60.42 -1.23 50.39
C LEU A 348 61.79 -1.35 49.69
N LEU A 349 61.96 -0.76 48.50
CA LEU A 349 63.28 -0.68 47.86
C LEU A 349 64.24 0.15 48.73
N ALA A 350 63.79 1.31 49.22
CA ALA A 350 64.58 2.14 50.12
C ALA A 350 64.95 1.41 51.43
N GLN A 351 64.03 0.63 52.02
CA GLN A 351 64.32 -0.20 53.19
C GLN A 351 65.27 -1.37 52.88
N TYR A 352 65.15 -2.00 51.71
CA TYR A 352 66.02 -3.11 51.29
C TYR A 352 67.45 -2.62 50.99
N GLU A 353 67.60 -1.45 50.36
CA GLU A 353 68.88 -0.78 50.16
C GLU A 353 69.47 -0.27 51.48
N SER A 354 68.65 0.19 52.43
CA SER A 354 69.09 0.61 53.77
C SER A 354 69.53 -0.57 54.66
N GLN A 355 68.96 -1.77 54.46
CA GLN A 355 69.41 -3.01 55.12
C GLN A 355 70.63 -3.64 54.46
N ALA A 356 71.06 -3.19 53.29
CA ALA A 356 72.25 -3.68 52.59
C ALA A 356 73.57 -3.03 53.09
N LEU A 357 73.57 -2.52 54.33
CA LEU A 357 74.70 -1.92 55.02
C LEU A 357 75.19 -2.80 56.19
N ASP A 358 75.38 -4.09 55.92
CA ASP A 358 76.37 -4.91 56.63
C ASP A 358 76.91 -6.05 55.75
N GLY A 359 78.19 -6.37 55.93
CA GLY A 359 79.01 -6.99 54.88
C GLY A 359 78.62 -8.40 54.44
N SER A 360 78.07 -8.52 53.22
CA SER A 360 78.40 -9.65 52.34
C SER A 360 78.41 -9.22 50.86
N SER A 361 79.45 -9.66 50.16
CA SER A 361 79.74 -9.52 48.71
C SER A 361 78.72 -8.77 47.82
N LEU A 362 79.14 -7.61 47.33
CA LEU A 362 78.54 -6.88 46.21
C LEU A 362 78.35 -7.79 44.97
N THR A 363 77.11 -8.19 44.69
CA THR A 363 76.66 -8.45 43.32
C THR A 363 75.87 -7.25 42.84
N SER A 364 76.57 -6.32 42.18
CA SER A 364 75.99 -5.12 41.60
C SER A 364 74.92 -5.46 40.57
N LEU A 365 73.78 -4.79 40.67
CA LEU A 365 72.80 -4.69 39.58
C LEU A 365 73.48 -4.02 38.37
N PRO A 366 73.54 -4.67 37.18
CA PRO A 366 74.02 -4.00 35.99
C PRO A 366 72.92 -3.10 35.42
N ASN A 367 72.84 -1.86 35.91
CA ASN A 367 72.22 -0.78 35.16
C ASN A 367 73.12 -0.43 33.95
N ASN A 368 72.52 -0.34 32.76
CA ASN A 368 73.13 0.01 31.47
C ASN A 368 74.21 -0.92 30.87
N ILE A 369 73.75 -1.90 30.09
CA ILE A 369 74.45 -2.46 28.92
C ILE A 369 73.43 -2.47 27.75
N PRO A 370 73.82 -2.14 26.49
CA PRO A 370 72.91 -1.50 25.54
C PRO A 370 71.89 -2.41 24.84
N SER A 371 70.97 -1.76 24.12
CA SER A 371 69.90 -2.35 23.30
C SER A 371 70.38 -3.46 22.34
N VAL A 372 70.33 -4.72 22.78
CA VAL A 372 70.41 -5.88 21.89
C VAL A 372 69.07 -6.07 21.18
N ASN A 373 69.05 -5.75 19.87
CA ASN A 373 67.92 -6.00 18.99
C ASN A 373 67.56 -7.50 18.98
N PRO A 374 66.33 -7.91 19.33
CA PRO A 374 65.88 -9.27 19.11
C PRO A 374 65.53 -9.48 17.63
N SER A 375 66.56 -9.70 16.80
CA SER A 375 66.42 -10.20 15.42
C SER A 375 65.99 -11.68 15.40
N ASN A 376 64.91 -12.01 16.11
CA ASN A 376 64.22 -13.29 15.95
C ASN A 376 63.33 -13.20 14.71
N LYS A 377 63.94 -13.32 13.53
CA LYS A 377 63.22 -13.74 12.33
C LYS A 377 62.65 -15.14 12.64
N PRO A 378 61.33 -15.35 12.62
CA PRO A 378 60.80 -16.69 12.81
C PRO A 378 61.30 -17.58 11.67
N ILE A 379 61.79 -18.77 12.02
CA ILE A 379 62.15 -19.80 11.06
C ILE A 379 60.91 -20.04 10.19
N LYS A 380 61.04 -19.81 8.87
CA LYS A 380 59.96 -20.08 7.92
C LYS A 380 59.64 -21.57 7.96
N ARG A 381 58.46 -21.96 8.47
CA ARG A 381 57.89 -23.28 8.19
C ARG A 381 57.79 -23.41 6.67
N MET A 382 58.49 -24.37 6.08
CA MET A 382 58.49 -24.61 4.63
C MET A 382 57.10 -24.94 4.04
N LEU A 383 56.10 -25.21 4.91
CA LEU A 383 54.73 -25.52 4.53
C LEU A 383 53.85 -24.30 4.24
N SER A 384 54.29 -23.06 4.50
CA SER A 384 53.50 -21.87 4.11
C SER A 384 53.41 -21.68 2.59
N SER A 385 54.35 -22.25 1.83
CA SER A 385 54.43 -22.08 0.39
C SER A 385 53.51 -23.00 -0.42
N ILE A 386 52.79 -23.95 0.20
CA ILE A 386 51.96 -24.93 -0.52
C ILE A 386 50.49 -24.47 -0.65
N LEU A 387 50.00 -23.61 0.26
CA LEU A 387 48.63 -23.09 0.22
C LEU A 387 48.46 -21.80 -0.60
N ASP A 388 49.55 -21.09 -0.91
CA ASP A 388 49.51 -19.78 -1.58
C ASP A 388 49.62 -19.83 -3.12
N ILE A 389 49.75 -21.01 -3.74
CA ILE A 389 50.20 -21.13 -5.15
C ILE A 389 49.20 -20.64 -6.21
N ASN A 390 47.88 -20.63 -5.96
CA ASN A 390 46.87 -20.42 -7.01
C ASN A 390 45.96 -19.18 -6.88
N VAL A 391 46.22 -18.23 -5.96
CA VAL A 391 45.47 -16.94 -5.91
C VAL A 391 46.39 -15.75 -5.60
N SER A 392 47.40 -15.50 -6.43
CA SER A 392 48.34 -14.38 -6.23
C SER A 392 48.73 -13.64 -7.51
N SER A 393 47.74 -13.13 -8.25
CA SER A 393 47.92 -12.15 -9.34
C SER A 393 47.07 -10.88 -9.17
N SER A 394 46.79 -10.47 -7.94
CA SER A 394 46.30 -9.11 -7.65
C SER A 394 46.90 -8.57 -6.36
N LYS A 395 47.24 -7.27 -6.33
CA LYS A 395 47.84 -6.60 -5.16
C LYS A 395 46.86 -6.65 -4.00
N ASN A 396 47.12 -7.51 -3.01
CA ASN A 396 46.20 -7.76 -1.90
C ASN A 396 45.85 -6.49 -1.10
N LYS A 397 44.69 -5.91 -1.39
CA LYS A 397 43.87 -5.25 -0.36
C LYS A 397 43.64 -6.28 0.75
N LYS A 398 43.90 -5.91 2.00
CA LYS A 398 43.49 -6.74 3.15
C LYS A 398 41.98 -6.96 3.06
N SER A 399 41.53 -8.17 3.32
CA SER A 399 40.08 -8.48 3.34
C SER A 399 39.37 -7.56 4.32
N GLU A 400 38.12 -7.16 4.01
CA GLU A 400 37.34 -6.24 4.86
C GLU A 400 37.21 -6.75 6.31
N GLU A 401 37.27 -8.07 6.52
CA GLU A 401 37.31 -8.68 7.86
C GLU A 401 38.61 -8.36 8.61
N ASN A 402 39.77 -8.42 7.94
CA ASN A 402 41.05 -8.02 8.53
C ASN A 402 41.18 -6.49 8.73
N GLU A 403 40.50 -5.69 7.89
CA GLU A 403 40.40 -4.24 8.07
C GLU A 403 39.48 -3.91 9.26
N MET A 404 38.29 -4.52 9.38
CA MET A 404 37.33 -4.25 10.48
C MET A 404 37.76 -4.75 11.87
N ILE A 405 38.66 -5.75 11.94
CA ILE A 405 39.24 -6.18 13.23
C ILE A 405 40.32 -5.20 13.70
N LYS A 406 40.88 -4.37 12.81
CA LYS A 406 41.68 -3.22 13.20
C LYS A 406 40.76 -2.01 13.43
N PRO A 407 40.67 -1.45 14.65
CA PRO A 407 40.02 -0.15 14.78
C PRO A 407 40.75 0.87 13.91
N MET A 408 40.01 1.85 13.39
CA MET A 408 40.50 2.90 12.49
C MET A 408 41.45 3.87 13.21
N ASN A 409 42.64 3.36 13.56
CA ASN A 409 43.64 4.03 14.37
C ASN A 409 44.64 4.81 13.49
N LYS A 410 44.16 5.85 12.80
CA LYS A 410 45.01 7.02 12.56
C LYS A 410 44.90 7.94 13.79
N GLY A 411 45.79 7.72 14.78
CA GLY A 411 46.15 8.78 15.74
C GLY A 411 45.68 8.69 17.20
N LEU A 412 45.08 7.58 17.68
CA LEU A 412 44.53 7.52 19.06
C LEU A 412 45.20 6.53 20.04
N LEU A 413 46.54 6.48 20.03
CA LEU A 413 47.33 6.11 21.20
C LEU A 413 48.60 6.98 21.22
N LYS A 414 48.59 8.02 22.06
CA LYS A 414 49.84 8.55 22.62
C LYS A 414 50.24 7.54 23.70
N ASN A 415 51.40 6.90 23.58
CA ASN A 415 51.90 6.02 24.63
C ASN A 415 52.13 6.86 25.90
N ASN A 416 51.26 6.70 26.89
CA ASN A 416 51.30 7.54 28.09
C ASN A 416 52.32 6.97 29.07
N THR A 417 53.60 7.28 28.86
CA THR A 417 54.71 6.93 29.76
C THR A 417 54.49 7.42 31.20
N SER A 418 53.63 8.43 31.40
CA SER A 418 53.18 8.88 32.73
C SER A 418 52.26 7.92 33.49
N LEU A 419 51.91 6.75 32.92
CA LEU A 419 51.20 5.67 33.61
C LEU A 419 52.13 4.53 34.07
N ASN A 420 53.44 4.66 33.83
CA ASN A 420 54.42 3.66 34.28
C ASN A 420 54.75 3.87 35.75
N ILE A 421 54.84 2.77 36.51
CA ILE A 421 55.13 2.77 37.95
C ILE A 421 56.16 1.67 38.19
N ASN A 422 57.35 2.00 38.69
CA ASN A 422 58.36 1.05 39.23
C ASN A 422 58.50 -0.28 38.46
N GLY A 423 58.80 -0.20 37.15
CA GLY A 423 59.00 -1.37 36.29
C GLY A 423 57.72 -1.97 35.67
N TRP A 424 56.54 -1.49 36.04
CA TRP A 424 55.23 -1.81 35.46
C TRP A 424 54.84 -0.76 34.41
N LYS A 425 54.19 -1.20 33.34
CA LYS A 425 54.00 -0.45 32.07
C LYS A 425 52.54 -0.42 31.61
N PHE A 426 51.78 0.58 32.05
CA PHE A 426 50.36 0.72 31.71
C PHE A 426 50.10 1.62 30.48
N GLU A 427 51.12 1.85 29.64
CA GLU A 427 51.10 2.76 28.47
C GLU A 427 49.95 2.52 27.47
N SER A 428 49.41 1.30 27.42
CA SER A 428 48.35 0.88 26.48
C SER A 428 46.92 1.06 27.00
N LEU A 429 46.73 1.59 28.21
CA LEU A 429 45.40 1.87 28.75
C LEU A 429 44.80 3.16 28.13
N PRO A 430 43.51 3.14 27.73
CA PRO A 430 42.86 4.27 27.07
C PRO A 430 42.49 5.38 28.07
N LEU A 431 42.94 6.60 27.83
CA LEU A 431 42.59 7.77 28.64
C LEU A 431 41.50 8.64 28.00
N LYS A 432 40.67 9.26 28.84
CA LYS A 432 39.65 10.25 28.46
C LYS A 432 40.31 11.58 28.09
N SER A 433 40.30 11.93 26.80
CA SER A 433 40.75 13.24 26.31
C SER A 433 39.59 14.26 26.33
N PRO A 434 39.85 15.56 26.60
CA PRO A 434 38.80 16.59 26.66
C PRO A 434 38.08 16.80 25.32
N GLU A 435 38.71 16.48 24.20
CA GLU A 435 38.16 16.65 22.84
C GLU A 435 37.11 15.59 22.43
N ASN A 436 36.95 14.50 23.19
CA ASN A 436 36.24 13.29 22.74
C ASN A 436 35.00 12.92 23.60
N SER A 437 34.37 13.90 24.25
CA SER A 437 33.29 13.69 25.22
C SER A 437 32.00 13.03 24.69
N GLY A 438 31.79 12.93 23.37
CA GLY A 438 30.48 12.58 22.80
C GLY A 438 30.30 11.25 22.07
N LYS A 439 31.34 10.64 21.47
CA LYS A 439 31.12 9.60 20.41
C LYS A 439 31.73 8.22 20.63
N GLN A 440 32.71 8.03 21.51
CA GLN A 440 33.32 6.72 21.71
C GLN A 440 33.61 6.44 23.18
N GLN A 441 32.75 5.66 23.82
CA GLN A 441 32.81 5.33 25.25
C GLN A 441 33.79 4.19 25.58
N TYR A 442 34.09 3.33 24.60
CA TYR A 442 34.89 2.11 24.80
C TYR A 442 35.99 1.96 23.74
N TYR A 443 37.17 1.50 24.17
CA TYR A 443 38.28 1.06 23.34
C TYR A 443 38.45 -0.45 23.47
N ARG A 444 38.12 -1.21 22.42
CA ARG A 444 38.12 -2.69 22.40
C ARG A 444 37.33 -3.33 23.57
N GLY A 445 36.36 -2.61 24.12
CA GLY A 445 35.52 -3.03 25.26
C GLY A 445 35.98 -2.52 26.63
N LEU A 446 37.20 -2.00 26.77
CA LEU A 446 37.59 -1.24 27.96
C LEU A 446 36.97 0.17 27.92
N PRO A 447 36.46 0.71 29.05
CA PRO A 447 36.03 2.11 29.12
C PRO A 447 37.21 3.07 29.00
N LEU A 448 36.94 4.34 28.66
CA LEU A 448 37.97 5.39 28.76
C LEU A 448 38.18 5.78 30.24
N TYR A 449 39.42 5.72 30.71
CA TYR A 449 39.77 6.00 32.10
C TYR A 449 40.17 7.47 32.34
N GLU A 450 39.93 7.97 33.55
CA GLU A 450 40.38 9.29 33.96
C GLU A 450 41.76 9.21 34.61
N LYS A 451 42.72 10.02 34.14
CA LYS A 451 44.15 9.84 34.42
C LYS A 451 44.48 9.78 35.92
N ASN A 452 43.92 10.69 36.73
CA ASN A 452 44.29 10.81 38.14
C ASN A 452 43.73 9.65 38.97
N ALA A 453 42.42 9.39 38.86
CA ALA A 453 41.76 8.27 39.54
C ALA A 453 42.32 6.89 39.11
N LEU A 454 42.69 6.74 37.84
CA LEU A 454 43.37 5.54 37.35
C LEU A 454 44.72 5.35 38.03
N LEU A 455 45.55 6.40 38.11
CA LEU A 455 46.90 6.32 38.69
C LEU A 455 46.84 5.93 40.18
N GLU A 456 45.87 6.44 40.94
CA GLU A 456 45.61 6.02 42.33
C GLU A 456 45.26 4.52 42.42
N ARG A 457 44.32 4.03 41.60
CA ARG A 457 43.98 2.59 41.59
C ARG A 457 45.16 1.71 41.14
N LEU A 458 45.98 2.19 40.20
CA LEU A 458 47.19 1.51 39.71
C LEU A 458 48.31 1.45 40.76
N LYS A 459 48.33 2.34 41.76
CA LYS A 459 49.26 2.26 42.91
C LYS A 459 48.79 1.27 43.98
N GLN A 460 47.49 1.03 44.09
CA GLN A 460 46.89 0.16 45.12
C GLN A 460 46.96 -1.33 44.78
N LEU A 461 47.08 -1.68 43.49
CA LEU A 461 47.09 -3.08 43.07
C LEU A 461 48.42 -3.79 43.36
N THR A 462 48.33 -5.10 43.53
CA THR A 462 49.42 -6.03 43.80
C THR A 462 49.98 -6.66 42.50
N PRO A 463 51.24 -7.14 42.50
CA PRO A 463 51.79 -7.93 41.40
C PRO A 463 50.92 -9.12 40.99
N ASN A 464 50.29 -9.84 41.93
CA ASN A 464 49.41 -10.96 41.60
C ASN A 464 48.13 -10.50 40.86
N GLU A 465 47.48 -9.42 41.30
CA GLU A 465 46.33 -8.81 40.59
C GLU A 465 46.69 -8.34 39.16
N ILE A 466 47.95 -7.98 38.86
CA ILE A 466 48.35 -7.63 37.49
C ILE A 466 48.16 -8.80 36.52
N LYS A 467 48.50 -10.03 36.92
CA LYS A 467 48.32 -11.21 36.06
C LYS A 467 46.84 -11.41 35.74
N GLU A 468 45.97 -11.27 36.74
CA GLU A 468 44.53 -11.33 36.55
C GLU A 468 44.04 -10.20 35.62
N LEU A 469 44.53 -8.98 35.81
CA LEU A 469 44.20 -7.82 34.97
C LEU A 469 44.62 -8.02 33.50
N GLU A 470 45.80 -8.58 33.24
CA GLU A 470 46.26 -8.93 31.89
C GLU A 470 45.29 -9.94 31.21
N HIS A 471 44.84 -10.95 31.95
CA HIS A 471 43.89 -11.96 31.46
C HIS A 471 42.47 -11.41 31.27
N LEU A 472 41.97 -10.58 32.20
CA LEU A 472 40.67 -9.92 32.07
C LEU A 472 40.63 -8.97 30.87
N HIS A 473 41.72 -8.25 30.62
CA HIS A 473 41.84 -7.35 29.47
C HIS A 473 41.95 -8.11 28.14
N ASP A 474 42.67 -9.24 28.10
CA ASP A 474 42.66 -10.13 26.92
C ASP A 474 41.26 -10.71 26.65
N ALA A 475 40.56 -11.17 27.69
CA ALA A 475 39.21 -11.73 27.58
C ALA A 475 38.20 -10.73 26.98
N VAL A 476 38.21 -9.45 27.39
CA VAL A 476 37.33 -8.43 26.80
C VAL A 476 37.74 -8.05 25.38
N PHE A 477 39.04 -8.00 25.06
CA PHE A 477 39.52 -7.77 23.70
C PHE A 477 39.09 -8.88 22.74
N VAL A 478 39.24 -10.14 23.13
CA VAL A 478 38.79 -11.30 22.35
C VAL A 478 37.27 -11.31 22.20
N ASN A 479 36.51 -11.10 23.28
CA ASN A 479 35.04 -11.08 23.24
C ASN A 479 34.48 -10.00 22.29
N THR A 480 35.02 -8.78 22.32
CA THR A 480 34.57 -7.71 21.39
C THR A 480 34.98 -8.00 19.95
N GLY A 481 36.17 -8.57 19.73
CA GLY A 481 36.61 -9.07 18.43
C GLY A 481 35.67 -10.14 17.86
N LEU A 482 35.38 -11.18 18.65
CA LEU A 482 34.47 -12.27 18.29
C LEU A 482 33.05 -11.76 17.99
N GLN A 483 32.55 -10.79 18.74
CA GLN A 483 31.24 -10.18 18.50
C GLN A 483 31.19 -9.38 17.19
N ASN A 484 32.28 -8.71 16.80
CA ASN A 484 32.36 -7.99 15.53
C ASN A 484 32.41 -8.95 14.33
N VAL A 485 33.26 -9.99 14.36
CA VAL A 485 33.30 -10.99 13.28
C VAL A 485 32.00 -11.79 13.18
N ARG A 486 31.30 -12.04 14.30
CA ARG A 486 29.96 -12.64 14.32
C ARG A 486 28.95 -11.79 13.55
N LYS A 487 28.95 -10.46 13.73
CA LYS A 487 28.08 -9.53 12.98
C LYS A 487 28.40 -9.51 11.47
N VAL A 488 29.66 -9.69 11.08
CA VAL A 488 30.05 -9.77 9.65
C VAL A 488 29.65 -11.12 9.05
N ARG A 489 30.01 -12.25 9.67
CA ARG A 489 29.68 -13.58 9.16
C ARG A 489 28.18 -13.85 9.12
N THR A 490 27.39 -13.37 10.08
CA THR A 490 25.92 -13.49 10.02
C THR A 490 25.30 -12.72 8.85
N LYS A 491 25.86 -11.57 8.44
CA LYS A 491 25.46 -10.88 7.21
C LYS A 491 25.85 -11.69 5.96
N LYS A 492 27.08 -12.21 5.89
CA LYS A 492 27.54 -13.07 4.78
C LYS A 492 26.66 -14.32 4.63
N TRP A 493 26.32 -15.00 5.73
CA TRP A 493 25.43 -16.16 5.71
C TRP A 493 24.01 -15.83 5.20
N LYS A 494 23.44 -14.67 5.56
CA LYS A 494 22.15 -14.24 4.99
C LYS A 494 22.23 -14.06 3.47
N LYS A 495 23.31 -13.48 2.96
CA LYS A 495 23.55 -13.31 1.52
C LYS A 495 23.79 -14.65 0.80
N TYR A 496 24.54 -15.56 1.41
CA TYR A 496 24.72 -16.94 0.93
C TYR A 496 23.37 -17.66 0.76
N TRP A 497 22.49 -17.60 1.76
CA TRP A 497 21.17 -18.23 1.69
C TRP A 497 20.23 -17.58 0.66
N GLN A 498 20.28 -16.25 0.49
CA GLN A 498 19.55 -15.58 -0.60
C GLN A 498 19.99 -16.12 -1.96
N TYR A 499 21.29 -16.15 -2.21
CA TYR A 499 21.87 -16.67 -3.45
C TYR A 499 21.50 -18.14 -3.71
N LYS A 500 21.67 -19.03 -2.72
CA LYS A 500 21.36 -20.46 -2.87
C LYS A 500 19.87 -20.76 -3.02
N ALA A 501 18.99 -19.88 -2.56
CA ALA A 501 17.54 -19.97 -2.80
C ALA A 501 17.11 -19.36 -4.16
N GLY A 502 18.04 -18.81 -4.95
CA GLY A 502 17.74 -18.19 -6.25
C GLY A 502 17.19 -16.75 -6.16
N ILE A 503 17.28 -16.10 -5.00
CA ILE A 503 16.87 -14.70 -4.81
C ILE A 503 18.09 -13.77 -5.00
N PRO A 504 17.96 -12.63 -5.71
CA PRO A 504 19.00 -11.62 -5.79
C PRO A 504 19.50 -11.16 -4.41
N ILE A 505 20.83 -11.06 -4.27
CA ILE A 505 21.47 -10.68 -3.01
C ILE A 505 21.06 -9.24 -2.63
N GLY A 506 20.62 -9.06 -1.39
CA GLY A 506 20.29 -7.73 -0.84
C GLY A 506 18.85 -7.26 -1.03
N LEU A 507 17.93 -8.10 -1.52
CA LEU A 507 16.52 -7.76 -1.74
C LEU A 507 15.84 -7.20 -0.47
N LYS A 508 15.11 -6.08 -0.62
CA LYS A 508 14.35 -5.40 0.44
C LYS A 508 12.85 -5.74 0.37
N ARG A 509 12.13 -5.60 1.50
CA ARG A 509 10.68 -5.87 1.59
C ARG A 509 9.83 -5.08 0.57
N SER A 510 10.24 -3.86 0.21
CA SER A 510 9.55 -3.03 -0.78
C SER A 510 9.69 -3.52 -2.23
N GLN A 511 10.62 -4.44 -2.51
CA GLN A 511 10.96 -4.91 -3.86
C GLN A 511 10.39 -6.30 -4.15
N LEU A 512 9.53 -6.83 -3.26
CA LEU A 512 8.99 -8.18 -3.39
C LEU A 512 8.08 -8.34 -4.62
N ASP A 513 7.30 -7.32 -4.95
CA ASP A 513 6.37 -7.39 -6.08
C ASP A 513 7.07 -7.07 -7.42
N GLU A 514 8.09 -6.22 -7.43
CA GLU A 514 9.02 -6.06 -8.56
C GLU A 514 9.73 -7.37 -8.89
N PHE A 515 10.20 -8.10 -7.86
CA PHE A 515 10.82 -9.41 -8.02
C PHE A 515 9.85 -10.44 -8.63
N LYS A 516 8.63 -10.57 -8.09
CA LYS A 516 7.61 -11.49 -8.64
C LYS A 516 7.22 -11.14 -10.08
N ASN A 517 6.99 -9.86 -10.37
CA ASN A 517 6.35 -9.45 -11.62
C ASN A 517 7.32 -9.23 -12.78
N ASN A 518 8.55 -8.78 -12.51
CA ASN A 518 9.52 -8.41 -13.53
C ASN A 518 10.70 -9.39 -13.54
N TYR A 519 11.35 -9.62 -12.40
CA TYR A 519 12.56 -10.45 -12.34
C TYR A 519 12.29 -11.92 -12.72
N LEU A 520 11.22 -12.54 -12.22
CA LEU A 520 10.85 -13.90 -12.59
C LEU A 520 10.53 -14.05 -14.10
N LYS A 521 10.02 -13.01 -14.75
CA LYS A 521 9.76 -13.03 -16.21
C LYS A 521 11.04 -12.86 -17.02
N ASP A 522 11.94 -11.97 -16.60
CA ASP A 522 13.27 -11.80 -17.21
C ASP A 522 14.08 -13.11 -17.17
N VAL A 523 14.05 -13.82 -16.04
CA VAL A 523 14.72 -15.13 -15.89
C VAL A 523 14.16 -16.19 -16.86
N LEU A 524 12.87 -16.13 -17.22
CA LEU A 524 12.30 -17.02 -18.26
C LEU A 524 12.65 -16.57 -19.70
N ALA A 525 12.81 -15.26 -19.92
CA ALA A 525 13.13 -14.71 -21.24
C ALA A 525 14.59 -14.92 -21.67
N GLN A 526 15.52 -15.10 -20.71
CA GLN A 526 16.94 -15.36 -20.98
C GLN A 526 17.16 -16.66 -21.77
N THR A 527 17.62 -16.52 -23.02
CA THR A 527 18.10 -17.62 -23.88
C THR A 527 19.61 -17.78 -23.77
N SER A 528 20.11 -19.01 -23.63
CA SER A 528 21.54 -19.31 -23.71
C SER A 528 21.86 -19.89 -25.09
N VAL A 529 22.85 -19.32 -25.77
CA VAL A 529 23.40 -19.82 -27.02
C VAL A 529 24.82 -20.31 -26.73
N THR A 530 25.05 -21.60 -26.92
CA THR A 530 26.40 -22.20 -26.82
C THR A 530 26.85 -22.61 -28.21
N THR A 531 28.04 -22.15 -28.61
CA THR A 531 28.64 -22.46 -29.91
C THR A 531 29.83 -23.39 -29.69
N ASN A 532 29.67 -24.67 -30.06
CA ASN A 532 30.72 -25.67 -29.93
C ASN A 532 31.25 -26.01 -31.33
N PHE A 533 32.57 -26.00 -31.49
CA PHE A 533 33.22 -26.45 -32.72
C PHE A 533 33.22 -27.99 -32.76
N ASN A 534 32.57 -28.59 -33.76
CA ASN A 534 32.54 -30.03 -33.92
C ASN A 534 33.71 -30.50 -34.81
N GLU A 535 34.74 -31.08 -34.19
CA GLU A 535 35.96 -31.54 -34.87
C GLU A 535 35.70 -32.63 -35.93
N ILE A 536 34.59 -33.36 -35.83
CA ILE A 536 34.25 -34.47 -36.74
C ILE A 536 33.63 -33.94 -38.05
N THR A 537 32.82 -32.89 -37.97
CA THR A 537 32.14 -32.29 -39.13
C THR A 537 32.84 -31.03 -39.65
N ASN A 538 33.80 -30.49 -38.89
CA ASN A 538 34.55 -29.26 -39.18
C ASN A 538 33.62 -28.03 -39.35
N THR A 539 32.58 -27.97 -38.52
CA THR A 539 31.54 -26.92 -38.53
C THR A 539 31.19 -26.45 -37.12
N ASP A 540 30.86 -25.17 -36.96
CA ASP A 540 30.34 -24.62 -35.71
C ASP A 540 28.87 -25.04 -35.49
N GLU A 541 28.61 -25.79 -34.43
CA GLU A 541 27.26 -26.12 -33.99
C GLU A 541 26.77 -25.09 -32.97
N THR A 542 25.63 -24.46 -33.25
CA THR A 542 25.04 -23.42 -32.38
C THR A 542 23.77 -23.93 -31.71
N ILE A 543 23.84 -24.20 -30.41
CA ILE A 543 22.73 -24.74 -29.62
C ILE A 543 22.06 -23.58 -28.87
N THR A 544 20.80 -23.29 -29.22
CA THR A 544 19.98 -22.26 -28.56
C THR A 544 18.96 -22.90 -27.63
N THR A 545 19.14 -22.72 -26.32
CA THR A 545 18.24 -23.28 -25.29
C THR A 545 17.25 -22.22 -24.80
N LYS A 546 15.95 -22.58 -24.80
CA LYS A 546 14.84 -21.75 -24.27
C LYS A 546 14.37 -22.31 -22.92
N ARG A 547 13.97 -21.44 -22.00
CA ARG A 547 13.48 -21.82 -20.66
C ARG A 547 11.96 -21.96 -20.66
N ILE A 548 11.45 -23.05 -20.09
CA ILE A 548 10.01 -23.30 -19.87
C ILE A 548 9.79 -23.48 -18.36
N PRO A 549 8.80 -22.82 -17.74
CA PRO A 549 8.56 -22.95 -16.30
C PRO A 549 8.00 -24.34 -15.94
N ASN A 550 8.57 -24.94 -14.90
CA ASN A 550 8.09 -26.18 -14.27
C ASN A 550 6.85 -25.87 -13.37
N PRO A 551 6.06 -26.85 -12.85
CA PRO A 551 4.92 -26.52 -11.98
C PRO A 551 5.34 -26.05 -10.58
N ASN A 552 6.62 -26.25 -10.22
CA ASN A 552 7.25 -25.67 -9.04
C ASN A 552 7.66 -24.18 -9.23
N PHE A 553 7.22 -23.55 -10.32
CA PHE A 553 7.46 -22.12 -10.57
C PHE A 553 6.30 -21.26 -10.03
N LEU A 554 6.62 -20.11 -9.44
CA LEU A 554 5.63 -19.22 -8.83
C LEU A 554 4.61 -18.73 -9.87
N GLY A 555 3.34 -19.03 -9.64
CA GLY A 555 2.23 -18.71 -10.57
C GLY A 555 1.95 -19.76 -11.65
N ASN A 556 2.74 -20.85 -11.73
CA ASN A 556 2.56 -21.93 -12.70
C ASN A 556 2.08 -23.25 -12.04
N CYS A 557 1.26 -23.16 -11.00
CA CYS A 557 0.74 -24.35 -10.32
C CYS A 557 -0.23 -25.13 -11.24
N ASN A 558 -0.15 -26.47 -11.21
CA ASN A 558 -1.11 -27.34 -11.90
C ASN A 558 -2.54 -27.20 -11.32
N ILE A 559 -2.66 -26.89 -10.03
CA ILE A 559 -3.92 -26.68 -9.33
C ILE A 559 -4.32 -25.21 -9.50
N LYS A 560 -5.58 -24.97 -9.86
CA LYS A 560 -6.18 -23.64 -10.05
C LYS A 560 -7.41 -23.48 -9.17
N ASP A 561 -7.69 -22.25 -8.75
CA ASP A 561 -8.83 -21.95 -7.89
C ASP A 561 -10.17 -22.24 -8.59
N PHE A 562 -10.98 -23.11 -8.00
CA PHE A 562 -12.36 -23.32 -8.42
C PHE A 562 -13.28 -22.36 -7.65
N LYS A 563 -13.81 -21.34 -8.33
CA LYS A 563 -14.64 -20.31 -7.70
C LYS A 563 -16.04 -20.85 -7.33
N PRO A 564 -16.51 -20.67 -6.08
CA PRO A 564 -17.86 -21.03 -5.68
C PRO A 564 -18.96 -20.29 -6.49
N PRO A 565 -20.16 -20.87 -6.61
CA PRO A 565 -21.23 -20.33 -7.49
C PRO A 565 -21.77 -18.96 -7.07
N TYR A 566 -21.54 -18.52 -5.82
CA TYR A 566 -21.91 -17.18 -5.36
C TYR A 566 -20.93 -16.08 -5.82
N ILE A 567 -19.76 -16.43 -6.39
CA ILE A 567 -18.83 -15.46 -6.95
C ILE A 567 -19.22 -15.17 -8.40
N TYR A 568 -20.07 -14.17 -8.57
CA TYR A 568 -20.38 -13.63 -9.90
C TYR A 568 -19.13 -12.97 -10.50
N SER A 569 -18.65 -13.51 -11.62
CA SER A 569 -17.67 -12.81 -12.44
C SER A 569 -18.28 -11.52 -12.96
N ARG A 570 -17.73 -10.36 -12.57
CA ARG A 570 -18.00 -9.10 -13.28
C ARG A 570 -17.51 -9.25 -14.72
N SER A 571 -18.41 -9.66 -15.60
CA SER A 571 -18.21 -9.48 -17.03
C SER A 571 -18.20 -7.97 -17.27
N ASN A 572 -17.02 -7.40 -17.50
CA ASN A 572 -16.92 -6.06 -18.07
C ASN A 572 -17.55 -6.15 -19.47
N LYS A 573 -18.87 -5.90 -19.54
CA LYS A 573 -19.54 -5.54 -20.78
C LYS A 573 -19.05 -4.16 -21.17
N ALA A 574 -17.83 -4.09 -21.69
CA ALA A 574 -17.51 -3.04 -22.65
C ALA A 574 -18.64 -3.08 -23.70
N PRO A 575 -19.29 -1.95 -24.01
CA PRO A 575 -20.36 -1.93 -25.00
C PRO A 575 -19.77 -2.45 -26.32
N GLN A 576 -20.28 -3.58 -26.79
CA GLN A 576 -19.97 -4.06 -28.13
C GLN A 576 -20.53 -3.02 -29.10
N THR A 577 -19.64 -2.23 -29.69
CA THR A 577 -19.96 -1.38 -30.82
C THR A 577 -20.35 -2.29 -31.99
N ILE A 578 -21.66 -2.52 -32.13
CA ILE A 578 -22.24 -3.19 -33.29
C ILE A 578 -22.11 -2.24 -34.48
N THR A 579 -20.93 -2.24 -35.12
CA THR A 579 -20.72 -1.64 -36.43
C THR A 579 -21.42 -2.49 -37.48
N GLY A 580 -22.73 -2.28 -37.60
CA GLY A 580 -23.59 -2.94 -38.57
C GLY A 580 -23.30 -2.50 -40.00
N ASN A 581 -22.21 -2.99 -40.59
CA ASN A 581 -21.98 -2.87 -42.03
C ASN A 581 -22.90 -3.85 -42.78
N LYS A 582 -24.11 -3.39 -43.09
CA LYS A 582 -24.97 -3.99 -44.11
C LYS A 582 -24.31 -3.85 -45.49
N THR A 583 -23.70 -4.92 -45.98
CA THR A 583 -23.61 -5.17 -47.43
C THR A 583 -23.99 -6.62 -47.68
N ALA A 584 -25.16 -6.82 -48.28
CA ALA A 584 -25.62 -8.13 -48.69
C ALA A 584 -25.08 -8.43 -50.10
N VAL A 585 -24.37 -9.55 -50.25
CA VAL A 585 -24.13 -10.19 -51.54
C VAL A 585 -24.40 -11.69 -51.36
N LYS A 586 -25.17 -12.27 -52.28
CA LYS A 586 -25.53 -13.70 -52.30
C LYS A 586 -24.32 -14.58 -52.65
N PRO A 587 -24.34 -15.87 -52.28
CA PRO A 587 -23.42 -16.86 -52.83
C PRO A 587 -23.90 -17.29 -54.23
N ASP A 588 -22.97 -17.39 -55.18
CA ASP A 588 -23.13 -18.16 -56.41
C ASP A 588 -22.06 -19.26 -56.48
N ALA A 589 -22.38 -20.36 -57.15
CA ALA A 589 -21.64 -21.62 -57.15
C ALA A 589 -20.83 -21.84 -58.45
N ASP A 590 -20.16 -23.01 -58.54
CA ASP A 590 -19.45 -23.55 -59.71
C ASP A 590 -18.18 -22.77 -60.15
N VAL A 591 -17.05 -23.33 -60.60
CA VAL A 591 -16.63 -24.69 -61.01
C VAL A 591 -15.07 -24.69 -60.95
N LYS A 592 -14.24 -25.77 -60.88
CA LYS A 592 -14.33 -27.16 -61.37
C LYS A 592 -13.57 -28.16 -60.45
N ASN A 593 -12.98 -29.21 -61.05
CA ASN A 593 -12.34 -30.39 -60.47
C ASN A 593 -11.08 -30.74 -61.29
N THR A 594 -9.99 -31.24 -60.68
CA THR A 594 -9.03 -32.19 -61.31
C THR A 594 -8.13 -32.85 -60.25
N ASN A 595 -8.31 -34.16 -60.07
CA ASN A 595 -7.29 -35.12 -59.59
C ASN A 595 -6.71 -35.85 -60.82
N PRO A 596 -5.48 -36.43 -60.74
CA PRO A 596 -5.43 -37.89 -60.52
C PRO A 596 -4.30 -38.42 -59.61
N ASN A 597 -4.65 -39.54 -58.95
CA ASN A 597 -3.87 -40.53 -58.18
C ASN A 597 -2.74 -41.24 -59.00
N PRO A 598 -1.77 -42.05 -58.44
CA PRO A 598 -2.09 -43.23 -57.59
C PRO A 598 -1.04 -43.92 -56.63
N MET A 599 -1.57 -44.75 -55.69
CA MET A 599 -1.08 -46.09 -55.20
C MET A 599 0.22 -46.19 -54.32
N ILE A 600 0.44 -47.18 -53.40
CA ILE A 600 -0.20 -48.47 -53.01
C ILE A 600 0.21 -48.95 -51.55
N ALA A 601 -0.52 -49.92 -50.95
CA ALA A 601 -0.17 -50.86 -49.82
C ALA A 601 0.10 -50.32 -48.38
N THR A 602 -0.21 -51.01 -47.25
CA THR A 602 -0.97 -52.28 -46.97
C THR A 602 -1.42 -52.37 -45.48
N ASP A 603 -2.54 -53.09 -45.24
CA ASP A 603 -3.12 -53.82 -44.05
C ASP A 603 -2.33 -53.96 -42.71
N ALA A 604 -2.90 -54.28 -41.51
CA ALA A 604 -4.20 -54.86 -41.13
C ALA A 604 -4.60 -54.63 -39.64
N ALA A 605 -5.89 -54.87 -39.28
CA ALA A 605 -6.42 -55.41 -37.99
C ALA A 605 -6.18 -54.68 -36.62
N ALA A 606 -7.03 -54.77 -35.57
CA ALA A 606 -8.46 -55.14 -35.43
C ALA A 606 -9.04 -54.78 -34.03
N THR A 607 -10.38 -54.63 -33.95
CA THR A 607 -11.30 -54.88 -32.81
C THR A 607 -11.26 -54.11 -31.46
N LYS A 608 -12.46 -53.64 -31.05
CA LYS A 608 -12.87 -53.28 -29.67
C LYS A 608 -13.30 -54.52 -28.85
N PRO A 609 -13.41 -54.41 -27.51
CA PRO A 609 -14.72 -54.44 -26.84
C PRO A 609 -14.87 -53.33 -25.76
N ASN A 610 -16.02 -52.69 -25.53
CA ASN A 610 -17.30 -53.12 -24.91
C ASN A 610 -17.28 -53.41 -23.38
N THR A 611 -17.75 -52.41 -22.63
CA THR A 611 -18.81 -52.46 -21.58
C THR A 611 -18.83 -53.55 -20.50
N PHE A 612 -18.56 -53.16 -19.25
CA PHE A 612 -19.15 -53.69 -18.01
C PHE A 612 -19.37 -52.49 -17.06
N ALA A 613 -20.56 -52.16 -16.52
CA ALA A 613 -21.57 -52.91 -15.75
C ALA A 613 -21.25 -52.99 -14.24
N ASN A 614 -22.10 -52.35 -13.43
CA ASN A 614 -22.01 -52.30 -11.98
C ASN A 614 -22.14 -53.68 -11.33
N PHE A 615 -21.34 -53.95 -10.29
CA PHE A 615 -21.78 -54.80 -9.19
C PHE A 615 -21.36 -54.20 -7.85
N ASN A 616 -22.32 -54.11 -6.94
CA ASN A 616 -22.15 -53.69 -5.56
C ASN A 616 -22.09 -54.96 -4.69
N ASN A 617 -21.11 -55.07 -3.80
CA ASN A 617 -21.17 -55.91 -2.62
C ASN A 617 -20.00 -55.55 -1.69
N GLY A 618 -20.32 -55.11 -0.47
CA GLY A 618 -19.33 -54.97 0.59
C GLY A 618 -19.18 -56.29 1.35
N ILE A 619 -17.97 -56.57 1.83
CA ILE A 619 -17.71 -57.48 2.96
C ILE A 619 -16.65 -56.82 3.85
N THR A 620 -16.94 -56.79 5.14
CA THR A 620 -16.04 -56.38 6.22
C THR A 620 -14.96 -57.44 6.46
N MET A 621 -13.73 -57.02 6.78
CA MET A 621 -12.80 -57.82 7.57
C MET A 621 -11.83 -56.90 8.33
N ASN A 622 -11.50 -57.27 9.56
CA ASN A 622 -10.59 -56.55 10.44
C ASN A 622 -9.12 -56.85 10.11
N ASN A 623 -8.25 -55.87 10.32
CA ASN A 623 -7.12 -55.93 11.27
C ASN A 623 -6.54 -54.53 11.50
#